data_AF-A0A3B8HS37-F1
#
_entry.id   AF-A0A3B8HS37-F1
#
_cell.length_a   1.000
_cell.length_b   1.000
_cell.length_c   1.000
_cell.angle_alpha   90.00
_cell.angle_beta   90.00
_cell.angle_gamma   90.00
#
_symmetry.space_group_name_H-M   'P 1'
#
loop_
_entity.id
_entity.type
_entity.pdbx_description
1 polymer ?
#
loop_
_entity_poly.entity_id
_entity_poly.type
_entity_poly.pdbx_seq_one_letter_code
_entity_poly.pdbx_strand_id
1 'polypeptide(L)'
;MLHTVKLQTERHEQMVDITHQIESLITQEQVQDGIALIYCPHTTAAITINENADPYVVHDIMMRLEEMYPWNHPRDRHGEGNSAAHLKASTLGASELIP
;
A
#
# COMPACT_ATOMS: atom_id res chain seq x y z
N MET A 1 2.07 -3.35 20.94
CA MET A 1 3.41 -2.80 20.64
C MET A 1 3.31 -1.94 19.39
N LEU A 2 4.18 -0.93 19.21
CA LEU A 2 4.13 -0.04 18.05
C LEU A 2 5.51 -0.02 17.39
N HIS A 3 5.56 -0.38 16.11
CA HIS A 3 6.77 -0.39 15.30
C HIS A 3 6.61 0.57 14.12
N THR A 4 7.75 1.04 13.60
CA THR A 4 7.79 1.82 12.36
C THR A 4 8.72 1.12 11.38
N VAL A 5 8.16 0.65 10.27
CA VAL A 5 8.92 0.10 9.14
C VAL A 5 9.18 1.22 8.14
N LYS A 6 10.45 1.49 7.85
CA LYS A 6 10.83 2.44 6.80
C LYS A 6 10.95 1.71 5.47
N LEU A 7 10.27 2.22 4.45
CA LEU A 7 10.32 1.68 3.10
C LEU A 7 10.92 2.72 2.15
N GLN A 8 11.68 2.25 1.17
CA GLN A 8 12.15 3.06 0.07
C GLN A 8 11.52 2.51 -1.21
N THR A 9 10.76 3.35 -1.90
CA THR A 9 10.18 3.01 -3.21
C THR A 9 11.14 3.45 -4.32
N GLU A 10 11.20 2.67 -5.39
CA GLU A 10 12.14 2.89 -6.51
C GLU A 10 11.44 3.39 -7.77
N ARG A 11 10.11 3.26 -7.82
CA ARG A 11 9.27 3.63 -8.95
C ARG A 11 8.18 4.60 -8.49
N HIS A 12 7.64 5.33 -9.47
CA HIS A 12 6.50 6.21 -9.26
C HIS A 12 5.30 5.47 -8.66
N GLU A 13 5.01 4.26 -9.18
CA GLU A 13 4.03 3.34 -8.62
C GLU A 13 4.69 1.98 -8.41
N GLN A 14 4.48 1.41 -7.23
CA GLN A 14 5.10 0.16 -6.84
C GLN A 14 4.28 -0.49 -5.73
N MET A 15 3.91 -1.75 -5.91
CA MET A 15 3.53 -2.61 -4.79
C MET A 15 4.79 -3.24 -4.21
N VAL A 16 5.02 -3.05 -2.91
CA VAL A 16 6.15 -3.60 -2.17
C VAL A 16 5.59 -4.65 -1.22
N ASP A 17 6.03 -5.90 -1.37
CA ASP A 17 5.71 -6.94 -0.39
C ASP A 17 6.48 -6.66 0.91
N ILE A 18 5.73 -6.49 2.00
CA ILE A 18 6.25 -6.22 3.34
C ILE A 18 6.00 -7.37 4.32
N THR A 19 5.48 -8.51 3.83
CA THR A 19 5.03 -9.63 4.66
C THR A 19 6.13 -10.11 5.59
N HIS A 20 7.33 -10.36 5.05
CA HIS A 20 8.47 -10.84 5.84
C HIS A 20 8.92 -9.85 6.92
N GLN A 21 8.87 -8.55 6.64
CA GLN A 21 9.19 -7.50 7.63
C GLN A 21 8.18 -7.51 8.78
N ILE A 22 6.89 -7.70 8.49
CA ILE A 22 5.84 -7.76 9.51
C ILE A 22 5.93 -9.06 10.33
N GLU A 23 6.10 -10.21 9.68
CA GLU A 23 6.29 -11.51 10.36
C GLU A 23 7.51 -11.51 11.29
N SER A 24 8.61 -10.89 10.84
CA SER A 24 9.82 -10.74 11.65
C SER A 24 9.55 -9.94 12.93
N LEU A 25 8.77 -8.85 12.85
CA LEU A 25 8.39 -8.05 14.01
C LEU A 25 7.46 -8.81 14.96
N ILE A 26 6.45 -9.51 14.43
CA ILE A 26 5.52 -10.33 15.25
C ILE A 26 6.30 -11.41 16.02
N THR A 27 7.24 -12.06 15.33
CA THR A 27 8.12 -13.09 15.93
C THR A 27 9.00 -12.51 17.02
N GLN A 28 9.59 -11.32 16.80
CA GLN A 28 10.42 -10.64 17.80
C GLN A 28 9.64 -10.27 19.06
N GLU A 29 8.39 -9.85 18.91
CA GLU A 29 7.50 -9.53 20.04
C GLU A 29 6.87 -10.77 20.70
N GLN A 30 7.16 -11.98 20.17
CA GLN A 30 6.70 -13.27 20.69
C GLN A 30 5.16 -13.37 20.81
N VAL A 31 4.42 -12.62 20.00
CA VAL A 31 2.95 -12.66 19.97
C VAL A 31 2.52 -14.02 19.40
N GLN A 32 1.74 -14.77 20.17
CA GLN A 32 1.19 -16.07 19.74
C GLN A 32 -0.24 -15.95 19.19
N ASP A 33 -1.05 -15.10 19.83
CA ASP A 33 -2.43 -14.82 19.45
C ASP A 33 -2.68 -13.32 19.60
N GLY A 34 -3.27 -12.68 18.60
CA GLY A 34 -3.46 -11.24 18.62
C GLY A 34 -4.19 -10.71 17.41
N ILE A 35 -3.96 -9.43 17.13
CA ILE A 35 -4.36 -8.77 15.90
C ILE A 35 -3.25 -7.78 15.55
N ALA A 36 -2.77 -7.79 14.32
CA ALA A 36 -1.85 -6.80 13.76
C ALA A 36 -2.63 -5.74 12.98
N LEU A 37 -2.48 -4.47 13.36
CA LEU A 37 -2.92 -3.33 12.56
C LEU A 37 -1.71 -2.77 11.81
N ILE A 38 -1.73 -2.84 10.49
CA ILE A 38 -0.72 -2.26 9.62
C ILE A 38 -1.30 -0.98 9.04
N TYR A 39 -0.66 0.16 9.30
CA TYR A 39 -1.17 1.48 8.92
C TYR A 39 -0.12 2.28 8.13
N CYS A 40 -0.54 2.87 7.03
CA CYS A 40 0.22 3.82 6.23
C CYS A 40 -0.14 5.26 6.64
N PRO A 41 0.82 6.07 7.13
CA PRO A 41 0.56 7.47 7.48
C PRO A 41 0.58 8.43 6.27
N HIS A 42 0.72 7.93 5.04
CA HIS A 42 0.83 8.74 3.83
C HIS A 42 -0.47 8.74 3.04
N THR A 43 -0.89 9.89 2.53
CA THR A 43 -2.14 10.05 1.78
C THR A 43 -2.06 9.61 0.32
N THR A 44 -0.87 9.27 -0.15
CA THR A 44 -0.57 8.87 -1.54
C THR A 44 -0.01 7.44 -1.61
N ALA A 45 -0.12 6.68 -0.51
CA ALA A 45 0.23 5.27 -0.44
C ALA A 45 -0.80 4.53 0.42
N ALA A 46 -0.92 3.22 0.22
CA ALA A 46 -1.93 2.39 0.86
C ALA A 46 -1.34 1.08 1.36
N ILE A 47 -2.11 0.38 2.19
CA ILE A 47 -1.87 -1.02 2.58
C ILE A 47 -2.99 -1.83 1.96
N THR A 48 -2.65 -3.01 1.42
CA THR A 48 -3.63 -3.95 0.89
C THR A 48 -3.10 -5.37 1.04
N ILE A 49 -4.00 -6.35 1.03
CA ILE A 49 -3.66 -7.78 1.00
C ILE A 49 -4.12 -8.33 -0.35
N ASN A 50 -3.20 -8.94 -1.09
CA ASN A 50 -3.50 -9.57 -2.36
C ASN A 50 -2.52 -10.72 -2.64
N GLU A 51 -2.65 -11.36 -3.81
CA GLU A 51 -1.75 -12.44 -4.22
C GLU A 51 -0.30 -11.93 -4.40
N ASN A 52 0.66 -12.68 -3.85
CA ASN A 52 2.09 -12.42 -3.98
C ASN A 52 2.85 -13.54 -4.72
N ALA A 53 2.13 -14.50 -5.32
CA ALA A 53 2.72 -15.62 -6.06
C ALA A 53 2.90 -15.32 -7.55
N ASP A 54 1.85 -14.81 -8.20
CA ASP A 54 1.89 -14.42 -9.61
C ASP A 54 2.17 -12.91 -9.76
N PRO A 55 3.34 -12.49 -10.30
CA PRO A 55 3.63 -11.08 -10.52
C PRO A 55 2.67 -10.39 -11.52
N TYR A 56 1.94 -11.15 -12.36
CA TYR A 56 0.94 -10.57 -13.26
C TYR A 56 -0.26 -10.01 -12.51
N VAL A 57 -0.61 -10.52 -11.33
CA VAL A 57 -1.70 -9.95 -10.53
C VAL A 57 -1.34 -8.55 -10.03
N VAL A 58 -0.11 -8.37 -9.55
CA VAL A 58 0.41 -7.05 -9.18
C VAL A 58 0.43 -6.11 -10.39
N HIS A 59 0.85 -6.60 -11.55
CA HIS A 59 0.82 -5.83 -12.80
C HIS A 59 -0.59 -5.37 -13.15
N ASP A 60 -1.55 -6.29 -13.16
CA ASP A 60 -2.93 -6.01 -13.55
C ASP A 60 -3.60 -5.05 -12.57
N ILE A 61 -3.38 -5.19 -11.25
CA ILE A 61 -3.90 -4.25 -10.26
C ILE A 61 -3.39 -2.84 -10.53
N MET A 62 -2.08 -2.66 -10.70
CA MET A 62 -1.50 -1.35 -10.97
C MET A 62 -2.02 -0.77 -12.29
N MET A 63 -2.11 -1.59 -13.34
CA MET A 63 -2.64 -1.18 -14.64
C MET A 63 -4.10 -0.73 -14.54
N ARG A 64 -4.96 -1.52 -13.88
CA ARG A 64 -6.39 -1.19 -13.69
C ARG A 64 -6.60 0.07 -12.84
N LEU A 65 -5.77 0.27 -11.82
CA LEU A 65 -5.81 1.48 -11.02
C LEU A 65 -5.40 2.72 -11.83
N GLU A 66 -4.42 2.60 -12.72
CA GLU A 66 -4.03 3.69 -13.65
C GLU A 66 -5.13 3.99 -14.67
N GLU A 67 -5.78 2.97 -15.24
CA GLU A 67 -6.93 3.18 -16.14
C GLU A 67 -8.09 3.89 -15.43
N MET A 68 -8.39 3.49 -14.18
CA MET A 68 -9.49 4.05 -13.40
C MET A 68 -9.20 5.47 -12.89
N TYR A 69 -7.95 5.73 -12.51
CA TYR A 69 -7.47 7.02 -12.03
C TYR A 69 -6.24 7.47 -12.83
N PRO A 70 -6.44 7.98 -14.06
CA PRO A 70 -5.34 8.43 -14.90
C PRO A 70 -4.51 9.51 -14.22
N TRP A 71 -3.18 9.44 -14.34
CA TRP A 71 -2.30 10.41 -13.68
C TRP A 71 -2.61 11.88 -14.02
N ASN A 72 -2.93 12.13 -15.29
CA ASN A 72 -3.27 13.46 -15.78
C ASN A 72 -4.76 13.51 -16.15
N HIS A 73 -5.51 14.36 -15.46
CA HIS A 73 -6.90 14.59 -15.79
C HIS A 73 -7.20 16.10 -15.87
N PRO A 74 -7.80 16.60 -16.96
CA PRO A 74 -7.90 18.04 -17.24
C PRO A 74 -8.79 18.82 -16.27
N ARG A 75 -9.55 18.12 -15.42
CA ARG A 75 -10.40 18.74 -14.39
C ARG A 75 -9.80 18.69 -13.00
N ASP A 76 -8.62 18.09 -12.85
CA ASP A 76 -7.92 18.10 -11.59
C ASP A 76 -7.48 19.52 -11.24
N ARG A 77 -7.62 19.86 -9.96
CA ARG A 77 -7.30 21.20 -9.45
C ARG A 77 -6.11 21.20 -8.50
N HIS A 78 -5.66 20.03 -8.08
CA HIS A 78 -4.57 19.91 -7.12
C HIS A 78 -3.24 20.24 -7.80
N GLY A 79 -2.57 21.28 -7.32
CA GLY A 79 -1.40 21.86 -7.98
C GLY A 79 -0.13 21.01 -7.94
N GLU A 80 -0.02 20.05 -7.02
CA GLU A 80 1.14 19.15 -6.95
C GLU A 80 1.08 18.01 -7.99
N GLY A 81 -0.09 17.81 -8.61
CA GLY A 81 -0.27 16.88 -9.73
C GLY A 81 -0.35 15.40 -9.35
N ASN A 82 -0.57 15.06 -8.09
CA ASN A 82 -0.63 13.68 -7.59
C ASN A 82 -2.06 13.25 -7.16
N SER A 83 -3.12 13.87 -7.70
CA SER A 83 -4.52 13.52 -7.36
C SER A 83 -4.82 12.04 -7.54
N ALA A 84 -4.28 11.43 -8.60
CA ALA A 84 -4.44 10.00 -8.86
C ALA A 84 -3.88 9.14 -7.71
N ALA A 85 -2.73 9.49 -7.14
CA ALA A 85 -2.16 8.78 -5.99
C ALA A 85 -3.07 8.85 -4.76
N HIS A 86 -3.68 10.01 -4.50
CA HIS A 86 -4.66 10.17 -3.42
C HIS A 86 -5.91 9.29 -3.63
N LEU A 87 -6.41 9.22 -4.87
CA LEU A 87 -7.58 8.39 -5.21
C LEU A 87 -7.28 6.90 -5.09
N LYS A 88 -6.12 6.47 -5.61
CA LYS A 88 -5.64 5.08 -5.48
C LYS A 88 -5.46 4.71 -4.00
N ALA A 89 -4.82 5.56 -3.22
CA ALA A 89 -4.61 5.34 -1.79
C ALA A 89 -5.93 5.25 -1.00
N SER A 90 -6.89 6.14 -1.29
CA SER A 90 -8.21 6.12 -0.66
C SER A 90 -9.06 4.91 -1.07
N THR A 91 -8.86 4.39 -2.28
CA THR A 91 -9.57 3.21 -2.80
C THR A 91 -9.07 1.92 -2.14
N LEU A 92 -7.75 1.79 -1.98
CA LEU A 92 -7.13 0.61 -1.38
C LEU A 92 -7.24 0.62 0.15
N GLY A 93 -7.10 1.80 0.76
CA GLY A 93 -7.21 1.98 2.20
C GLY A 93 -5.87 2.28 2.87
N ALA A 94 -5.92 3.05 3.95
CA ALA A 94 -4.73 3.42 4.72
C ALA A 94 -4.23 2.28 5.64
N SER A 95 -5.01 1.22 5.85
CA SER A 95 -4.65 0.16 6.78
C SER A 95 -5.32 -1.17 6.50
N GLU A 96 -4.67 -2.23 6.98
CA GLU A 96 -5.23 -3.58 7.06
C GLU A 96 -5.15 -4.11 8.49
N LEU A 97 -6.15 -4.90 8.88
CA LEU A 97 -6.25 -5.52 10.20
C LEU A 97 -6.21 -7.04 10.02
N ILE A 98 -5.19 -7.68 10.57
CA ILE A 98 -4.89 -9.10 10.35
C ILE A 98 -4.93 -9.83 11.70
N PRO A 99 -5.72 -10.92 11.87
CA PRO A 99 -5.67 -11.77 13.05
C PRO A 99 -4.31 -12.44 13.25
#